data_AF-A0A7C5U8L2-F1
#
_entry.id   AF-A0A7C5U8L2-F1
#
_cell.length_a   1.000
_cell.length_b   1.000
_cell.length_c   1.000
_cell.angle_alpha   90.00
_cell.angle_beta   90.00
_cell.angle_gamma   90.00
#
_symmetry.space_group_name_H-M   'P 1'
#
loop_
_entity.id
_entity.type
_entity.pdbx_description
1 polymer ?
#
loop_
_entity_poly.entity_id
_entity_poly.type
_entity_poly.pdbx_seq_one_letter_code
_entity_poly.pdbx_strand_id
1 'polypeptide(L)' 'MSVDKLLLSIVIPAYNERYRLPQTLKRIVNYVHQKGLHCEIIVVDDGS' A
#
# COMPACT_ATOMS: atom_id res chain seq x y z
N MET A 1 10.71 -25.92 2.32
CA MET A 1 9.77 -25.26 3.25
C MET A 1 9.52 -23.87 2.70
N SER A 2 8.34 -23.62 2.14
CA SER A 2 7.99 -22.25 1.76
C SER A 2 7.71 -21.50 3.06
N VAL A 3 8.50 -20.47 3.35
CA VAL A 3 8.17 -19.52 4.42
C VAL A 3 6.82 -18.94 4.01
N ASP A 4 5.78 -19.12 4.84
CA ASP A 4 4.50 -18.46 4.61
C ASP A 4 4.78 -16.97 4.43
N LYS A 5 4.48 -16.50 3.21
CA LYS A 5 4.85 -15.17 2.76
C LYS A 5 3.96 -14.21 3.54
N LEU A 6 4.52 -13.55 4.56
CA LEU A 6 3.79 -12.63 5.43
C LEU A 6 2.96 -11.67 4.58
N LEU A 7 1.64 -11.75 4.75
CA LEU A 7 0.70 -10.85 4.10
C LEU A 7 0.62 -9.57 4.94
N LEU A 8 1.06 -8.45 4.38
CA LEU A 8 1.04 -7.14 5.01
C LEU A 8 -0.17 -6.34 4.51
N SER A 9 -1.06 -5.93 5.41
CA SER A 9 -2.13 -4.98 5.09
C SER A 9 -1.66 -3.55 5.38
N ILE A 10 -1.69 -2.68 4.36
CA ILE A 10 -1.34 -1.26 4.48
C ILE A 10 -2.62 -0.44 4.33
N VAL A 11 -3.08 0.16 5.43
CA VAL A 11 -4.27 1.02 5.44
C VAL A 11 -3.85 2.49 5.37
N ILE A 12 -4.33 3.20 4.36
CA ILE A 12 -3.98 4.61 4.09
C ILE A 12 -5.26 5.45 4.15
N PRO A 13 -5.50 6.22 5.22
CA PRO A 13 -6.51 7.27 5.19
C PRO A 13 -6.08 8.39 4.22
N ALA A 14 -6.97 8.78 3.31
CA ALA A 14 -6.68 9.74 2.25
C ALA A 14 -7.72 10.87 2.24
N TYR A 15 -7.45 11.94 2.99
CA TYR A 15 -8.24 13.17 3.02
C TYR A 15 -7.73 14.19 2.00
N ASN A 16 -8.47 14.50 0.94
CA ASN A 16 -8.04 15.46 -0.10
C ASN A 16 -6.67 15.16 -0.76
N GLU A 17 -6.20 13.91 -0.73
CA GLU A 17 -4.83 13.52 -1.14
C GLU A 17 -4.69 13.20 -2.64
N ARG A 18 -5.61 13.64 -3.49
CA ARG A 18 -5.69 13.26 -4.93
C ARG A 18 -4.38 13.45 -5.71
N TYR A 19 -3.57 14.45 -5.37
CA TYR A 19 -2.29 14.73 -6.03
C TYR A 19 -1.11 13.95 -5.42
N ARG A 20 -1.15 13.64 -4.11
CA ARG A 20 -0.05 12.97 -3.40
C ARG A 20 -0.18 11.46 -3.42
N LEU A 21 -1.41 10.96 -3.35
CA LEU A 21 -1.73 9.54 -3.23
C LEU A 21 -1.11 8.70 -4.38
N PRO A 22 -1.20 9.08 -5.68
CA PRO A 22 -0.64 8.27 -6.75
C PRO A 22 0.89 8.05 -6.61
N GLN A 23 1.63 9.08 -6.20
CA GLN A 23 3.08 8.96 -6.01
C GLN A 23 3.42 8.12 -4.77
N THR A 24 2.66 8.25 -3.69
CA THR A 24 2.80 7.42 -2.47
C THR A 24 2.56 5.95 -2.79
N LEU A 25 1.47 5.61 -3.50
CA LEU A 25 1.16 4.25 -3.89
C LEU A 25 2.27 3.61 -4.74
N LYS A 26 2.80 4.35 -5.73
CA LYS A 26 3.94 3.88 -6.54
C LYS A 26 5.17 3.54 -5.69
N ARG A 27 5.49 4.38 -4.69
CA ARG A 27 6.63 4.15 -3.79
C ARG A 27 6.43 2.91 -2.92
N ILE A 28 5.22 2.72 -2.38
CA ILE A 28 4.87 1.56 -1.55
C ILE A 28 4.98 0.27 -2.36
N VAL A 29 4.37 0.22 -3.55
CA VAL A 29 4.42 -0.96 -4.43
C VAL A 29 5.86 -1.31 -4.80
N ASN A 30 6.68 -0.33 -5.16
CA ASN A 30 8.09 -0.56 -5.49
C ASN A 30 8.85 -1.17 -4.30
N TYR A 31 8.62 -0.65 -3.09
CA TYR A 31 9.26 -1.17 -1.88
C TYR A 31 8.84 -2.61 -1.57
N VAL A 32 7.53 -2.89 -1.58
CA VAL A 32 6.98 -4.24 -1.31
C VAL A 32 7.53 -5.25 -2.31
N HIS A 33 7.54 -4.88 -3.60
CA HIS A 33 8.04 -5.75 -4.65
C HIS A 33 9.54 -6.06 -4.48
N GLN A 34 10.36 -5.04 -4.18
CA GLN A 34 11.80 -5.22 -3.92
C GLN A 34 12.07 -6.10 -2.69
N LYS A 35 11.18 -6.09 -1.69
CA LYS A 35 11.29 -6.93 -0.49
C LYS A 35 10.70 -8.33 -0.68
N GLY A 36 10.11 -8.63 -1.83
CA GLY A 36 9.43 -9.90 -2.08
C GLY A 36 8.26 -10.15 -1.13
N LEU A 37 7.63 -9.09 -0.61
CA LEU A 37 6.48 -9.17 0.29
C LEU A 37 5.19 -9.32 -0.50
N HIS A 38 4.16 -9.92 0.11
CA HIS A 38 2.79 -9.83 -0.39
C HIS A 38 2.08 -8.78 0.44
N CYS A 39 1.45 -7.81 -0.22
CA CYS A 39 0.67 -6.81 0.49
C CYS A 39 -0.66 -6.55 -0.20
N GLU A 40 -1.63 -6.12 0.60
CA GLU A 40 -2.81 -5.39 0.13
C GLU A 40 -2.70 -3.93 0.57
N ILE A 41 -3.20 -3.02 -0.26
CA ILE A 41 -3.27 -1.60 0.06
C ILE A 41 -4.74 -1.20 0.06
N ILE A 42 -5.22 -0.72 1.20
CA ILE A 42 -6.59 -0.27 1.39
C ILE A 42 -6.54 1.25 1.55
N VAL A 43 -7.07 1.97 0.58
CA VAL A 43 -7.23 3.42 0.67
C VAL A 43 -8.61 3.71 1.25
N VAL A 44 -8.63 4.41 2.37
CA VAL A 44 -9.87 4.86 3.02
C VAL A 44 -10.06 6.32 2.66
N ASP A 45 -11.05 6.58 1.81
CA ASP A 45 -11.51 7.92 1.49
C ASP A 45 -12.39 8.46 2.64
N ASP A 46 -12.30 9.75 2.92
CA ASP A 46 -13.11 10.39 3.96
C ASP A 46 -14.54 10.72 3.48
N GLY A 47 -14.83 10.49 2.20
CA GLY A 47 -16.15 10.64 1.59
C GLY A 47 -16.46 12.08 1.18
N SER A 48 -15.44 12.88 0.87
CA SER A 48 -15.54 14.29 0.49
C SER A 48 -15.82 14.54 -1.00
#